data_AF-A0A952Y1R9-F1
#
_entry.id   AF-A0A952Y1R9-F1
#
_cell.length_a   1.000
_cell.length_b   1.000
_cell.length_c   1.000
_cell.angle_alpha   90.00
_cell.angle_beta   90.00
_cell.angle_gamma   90.00
#
_symmetry.space_group_name_H-M   'P 1'
#
loop_
_entity.id
_entity.type
_entity.pdbx_description
1 polymer ?
#
loop_
_entity_poly.entity_id
_entity_poly.type
_entity_poly.pdbx_seq_one_letter_code
_entity_poly.pdbx_strand_id
1 'polypeptide(L)'
;MTLFRIAVLLVLLTVPAAAQEEKKTAIEVVQAELSICLGYYSFVRGCAIEQSDINSASVATANVEKLRKYAYQAGQAVNMSADAMLSRLKLAVEQQQKLLAGDCKNIGKLDEAYGGRCKQLSDNPQAVLDQYLKK
;
A
#
# COMPACT_ATOMS: atom_id res chain seq x y z
N MET A 1 -14.25 60.02 2.72
CA MET A 1 -14.97 58.76 3.03
C MET A 1 -14.59 57.71 2.00
N THR A 2 -13.47 57.03 2.21
CA THR A 2 -12.93 56.01 1.27
C THR A 2 -12.28 54.90 2.09
N LEU A 3 -13.09 54.24 2.93
CA LEU A 3 -12.68 53.15 3.81
C LEU A 3 -13.76 52.06 3.82
N PHE A 4 -14.13 51.53 2.64
CA PHE A 4 -15.16 50.48 2.54
C PHE A 4 -14.93 49.55 1.34
N ARG A 5 -13.68 49.13 1.07
CA ARG A 5 -13.38 48.17 0.00
C ARG A 5 -12.38 47.07 0.34
N ILE A 6 -12.10 46.81 1.62
CA ILE A 6 -11.18 45.74 2.04
C ILE A 6 -11.86 44.87 3.10
N ALA A 7 -12.82 44.02 2.71
CA ALA A 7 -13.42 43.09 3.69
C ALA A 7 -14.01 41.79 3.11
N VAL A 8 -13.89 41.47 1.82
CA VAL A 8 -14.69 40.37 1.21
C VAL A 8 -13.85 39.23 0.61
N LEU A 9 -12.51 39.29 0.67
CA LEU A 9 -11.65 38.31 -0.01
C LEU A 9 -10.99 37.25 0.90
N LEU A 10 -11.43 37.10 2.16
CA LEU A 10 -10.81 36.18 3.12
C LEU A 10 -11.66 34.97 3.55
N VAL A 11 -12.81 34.71 2.91
CA VAL A 11 -13.76 33.66 3.34
C VAL A 11 -13.64 32.35 2.54
N LEU A 12 -12.75 32.26 1.53
CA LEU A 12 -12.71 31.13 0.59
C LEU A 12 -11.61 30.08 0.82
N LEU A 13 -10.83 30.15 1.91
CA LEU A 13 -9.70 29.22 2.11
C LEU A 13 -9.84 28.25 3.29
N THR A 14 -10.98 28.19 3.97
CA THR A 14 -11.21 27.17 4.99
C THR A 14 -11.75 25.89 4.35
N VAL A 15 -10.94 25.24 3.51
CA VAL A 15 -11.10 23.79 3.30
C VAL A 15 -10.86 23.15 4.67
N PRO A 16 -11.71 22.23 5.15
CA PRO A 16 -11.55 21.65 6.48
C PRO A 16 -10.24 20.87 6.51
N ALA A 17 -9.24 21.40 7.22
CA ALA A 17 -7.94 20.75 7.41
C ALA A 17 -8.10 19.28 7.88
N ALA A 18 -9.18 18.99 8.62
CA ALA A 18 -9.55 17.65 9.07
C ALA A 18 -9.75 16.64 7.92
N ALA A 19 -10.43 17.01 6.83
CA ALA A 19 -10.68 16.10 5.72
C ALA A 19 -9.40 15.79 4.91
N GLN A 20 -8.48 16.75 4.86
CA GLN A 20 -7.18 16.55 4.21
C GLN A 20 -6.28 15.63 5.04
N GLU A 21 -6.30 15.78 6.36
CA GLU A 21 -5.52 14.95 7.29
C GLU A 21 -6.03 13.50 7.33
N GLU A 22 -7.35 13.30 7.39
CA GLU A 22 -7.98 11.97 7.32
C GLU A 22 -7.61 11.23 6.02
N LYS A 23 -7.70 11.91 4.88
CA LYS A 23 -7.30 11.35 3.58
C LYS A 23 -5.82 10.98 3.56
N LYS A 24 -4.96 11.82 4.13
CA LYS A 24 -3.52 11.54 4.22
C LYS A 24 -3.27 10.27 5.05
N THR A 25 -3.90 10.16 6.22
CA THR A 25 -3.79 8.97 7.08
C THR A 25 -4.30 7.71 6.37
N ALA A 26 -5.45 7.78 5.70
CA ALA A 26 -5.98 6.66 4.91
C ALA A 26 -4.98 6.20 3.84
N ILE A 27 -4.36 7.13 3.12
CA ILE A 27 -3.34 6.80 2.11
C ILE A 27 -2.07 6.22 2.77
N GLU A 28 -1.64 6.73 3.92
CA GLU A 28 -0.49 6.20 4.66
C GLU A 28 -0.70 4.74 5.09
N VAL A 29 -1.92 4.39 5.52
CA VAL A 29 -2.32 3.03 5.87
C VAL A 29 -2.32 2.13 4.63
N VAL A 30 -2.95 2.56 3.54
CA VAL A 30 -2.96 1.82 2.28
C VAL A 30 -1.55 1.61 1.74
N GLN A 31 -0.66 2.61 1.84
CA GLN A 31 0.74 2.48 1.46
C GLN A 31 1.44 1.37 2.27
N ALA A 32 1.15 1.26 3.57
CA ALA A 32 1.67 0.20 4.40
C ALA A 32 1.16 -1.19 4.00
N GLU A 33 -0.15 -1.32 3.73
CA GLU A 33 -0.71 -2.58 3.23
C GLU A 33 -0.14 -2.98 1.87
N LEU A 34 0.05 -2.02 0.96
CA LEU A 34 0.68 -2.27 -0.34
C LEU A 34 2.10 -2.81 -0.17
N SER A 35 2.86 -2.29 0.81
CA SER A 35 4.20 -2.79 1.15
C SER A 35 4.15 -4.23 1.67
N ILE A 36 3.18 -4.56 2.52
CA ILE A 36 2.94 -5.93 3.00
C ILE A 36 2.64 -6.86 1.83
N CYS A 37 1.72 -6.47 0.96
CA CYS A 37 1.32 -7.32 -0.16
C CYS A 37 2.39 -7.45 -1.24
N LEU A 38 3.22 -6.42 -1.42
CA LEU A 38 4.41 -6.51 -2.27
C LEU A 38 5.40 -7.54 -1.75
N GLY A 39 5.63 -7.61 -0.43
CA GLY A 39 6.42 -8.66 0.19
C GLY A 39 5.82 -10.05 -0.03
N TYR A 40 4.52 -10.20 0.21
CA TYR A 40 3.81 -11.48 0.09
C TYR A 40 3.92 -12.05 -1.34
N TYR A 41 3.57 -11.26 -2.36
CA TYR A 41 3.68 -11.72 -3.74
C TYR A 41 5.13 -11.91 -4.20
N SER A 42 6.10 -11.24 -3.59
CA SER A 42 7.52 -11.50 -3.86
C SER A 42 7.94 -12.89 -3.38
N PHE A 43 7.44 -13.34 -2.21
CA PHE A 43 7.65 -14.70 -1.72
C PHE A 43 6.88 -15.73 -2.54
N VAL A 44 5.61 -15.48 -2.89
CA VAL A 44 4.84 -16.36 -3.77
C VAL A 44 5.56 -16.56 -5.10
N ARG A 45 6.08 -15.47 -5.71
CA ARG A 45 6.88 -15.55 -6.93
C ARG A 45 8.13 -16.41 -6.74
N GLY A 46 8.90 -16.16 -5.68
CA GLY A 46 10.13 -16.92 -5.39
C GLY A 46 9.87 -18.41 -5.24
N CYS A 47 8.85 -18.77 -4.46
CA CYS A 47 8.47 -20.16 -4.24
C CYS A 47 7.89 -20.84 -5.47
N ALA A 48 7.11 -20.13 -6.28
CA ALA A 48 6.62 -20.65 -7.55
C ALA A 48 7.77 -20.96 -8.52
N ILE A 49 8.79 -20.09 -8.58
CA ILE A 49 9.99 -20.34 -9.38
C ILE A 49 10.74 -21.58 -8.88
N GLU A 50 10.96 -21.70 -7.56
CA GLU A 50 11.62 -22.87 -6.96
C GLU A 50 10.89 -24.18 -7.29
N GLN A 51 9.56 -24.14 -7.31
CA GLN A 51 8.70 -25.29 -7.60
C GLN A 51 8.45 -25.49 -9.11
N SER A 52 9.04 -24.67 -9.97
CA SER A 52 8.79 -24.67 -11.42
C SER A 52 7.32 -24.48 -11.82
N ASP A 53 6.53 -23.79 -10.99
CA ASP A 53 5.16 -23.37 -11.31
C ASP A 53 5.17 -22.02 -12.06
N ILE A 54 5.30 -22.12 -13.38
CA ILE A 54 5.42 -20.96 -14.28
C ILE A 54 4.19 -20.05 -14.21
N ASN A 55 2.99 -20.62 -14.06
CA ASN A 55 1.75 -19.85 -14.05
C ASN A 55 1.67 -18.99 -12.78
N SER A 56 1.92 -19.60 -11.62
CA SER A 56 1.94 -18.87 -10.35
C SER A 56 3.06 -17.83 -10.31
N ALA A 57 4.24 -18.14 -10.85
CA ALA A 57 5.35 -17.18 -10.94
C ALA A 57 4.99 -15.96 -11.80
N SER A 58 4.33 -16.18 -12.93
CA SER A 58 3.85 -15.13 -13.84
C SER A 58 2.81 -14.23 -13.17
N VAL A 59 1.77 -14.83 -12.56
CA VAL A 59 0.72 -14.10 -11.84
C VAL A 59 1.28 -13.30 -10.68
N ALA A 60 2.19 -13.89 -9.89
CA ALA A 60 2.84 -13.20 -8.78
C ALA A 60 3.72 -12.04 -9.28
N THR A 61 4.41 -12.20 -10.40
CA THR A 61 5.20 -11.13 -11.03
C THR A 61 4.32 -9.94 -11.42
N ALA A 62 3.18 -10.19 -12.07
CA ALA A 62 2.24 -9.13 -12.44
C ALA A 62 1.72 -8.37 -11.20
N ASN A 63 1.44 -9.09 -10.11
CA ASN A 63 1.01 -8.48 -8.85
C ASN A 63 2.11 -7.66 -8.18
N VAL A 64 3.36 -8.14 -8.15
CA VAL A 64 4.52 -7.39 -7.65
C VAL A 64 4.65 -6.05 -8.39
N GLU A 65 4.58 -6.07 -9.72
CA GLU A 65 4.67 -4.87 -10.55
C GLU A 65 3.53 -3.87 -10.28
N LYS A 66 2.30 -4.38 -10.23
CA LYS A 66 1.11 -3.57 -9.92
C LYS A 66 1.22 -2.93 -8.53
N LEU A 67 1.51 -3.72 -7.50
CA LEU A 67 1.59 -3.27 -6.11
C LEU A 67 2.74 -2.29 -5.90
N ARG A 68 3.90 -2.52 -6.53
CA ARG A 68 5.04 -1.58 -6.49
C ARG A 68 4.64 -0.21 -7.01
N LYS A 69 3.94 -0.15 -8.15
CA LYS A 69 3.46 1.12 -8.73
C LYS A 69 2.52 1.84 -7.75
N TYR A 70 1.53 1.15 -7.20
CA TYR A 70 0.58 1.75 -6.27
C TYR A 70 1.25 2.17 -4.95
N ALA A 71 2.16 1.36 -4.40
CA ALA A 71 2.88 1.67 -3.17
C ALA A 71 3.67 2.97 -3.33
N TYR A 72 4.33 3.13 -4.47
CA TYR A 72 5.08 4.34 -4.80
C TYR A 72 4.17 5.56 -4.99
N GLN A 73 3.05 5.40 -5.69
CA GLN A 73 2.06 6.48 -5.88
C GLN A 73 1.43 6.94 -4.55
N ALA A 74 1.04 5.99 -3.70
CA ALA A 74 0.49 6.28 -2.38
C ALA A 74 1.53 6.98 -1.48
N GLY A 75 2.79 6.52 -1.51
CA GLY A 75 3.87 7.18 -0.77
C GLY A 75 4.13 8.61 -1.23
N GLN A 76 4.16 8.86 -2.55
CA GLN A 76 4.27 10.22 -3.08
C GLN A 76 3.10 11.12 -2.66
N ALA A 77 1.87 10.60 -2.67
CA ALA A 77 0.68 11.36 -2.29
C ALA A 77 0.70 11.86 -0.84
N VAL A 78 1.53 11.26 0.02
CA VAL A 78 1.70 11.64 1.43
C VAL A 78 3.10 12.19 1.74
N ASN A 79 3.88 12.52 0.71
CA ASN A 79 5.25 13.04 0.79
C ASN A 79 6.24 12.10 1.50
N MET A 80 6.07 10.78 1.34
CA MET A 80 7.01 9.79 1.84
C MET A 80 8.26 9.72 0.97
N SER A 81 9.44 9.74 1.58
CA SER A 81 10.70 9.54 0.86
C SER A 81 10.83 8.12 0.32
N ALA A 82 11.66 7.92 -0.71
CA ALA A 82 11.97 6.60 -1.22
C ALA A 82 12.56 5.68 -0.14
N ASP A 83 13.46 6.21 0.70
CA ASP A 83 14.06 5.45 1.80
C ASP A 83 13.04 5.01 2.85
N ALA A 84 12.05 5.86 3.15
CA ALA A 84 10.98 5.51 4.08
C ALA A 84 10.07 4.40 3.49
N MET A 85 9.74 4.49 2.20
CA MET A 85 8.98 3.42 1.51
C MET A 85 9.76 2.09 1.49
N LEU A 86 11.06 2.14 1.18
CA LEU A 86 11.93 0.96 1.18
C LEU A 86 12.09 0.36 2.58
N SER A 87 12.26 1.19 3.61
CA SER A 87 12.35 0.74 5.00
C SER A 87 11.07 0.02 5.43
N ARG A 88 9.91 0.56 5.04
CA ARG A 88 8.61 -0.07 5.33
C ARG A 88 8.45 -1.41 4.61
N LEU A 89 8.82 -1.49 3.34
CA LEU A 89 8.83 -2.76 2.61
C LEU A 89 9.78 -3.78 3.26
N LYS A 90 10.98 -3.35 3.65
CA LYS A 90 11.96 -4.22 4.33
C LYS A 90 11.38 -4.81 5.61
N LEU A 91 10.73 -4.00 6.46
CA LEU A 91 10.08 -4.47 7.68
C LEU A 91 8.98 -5.50 7.37
N ALA A 92 8.17 -5.27 6.34
CA ALA A 92 7.14 -6.23 5.93
C ALA A 92 7.74 -7.57 5.47
N VAL A 93 8.80 -7.52 4.65
CA VAL A 93 9.53 -8.71 4.19
C VAL A 93 10.16 -9.46 5.37
N GLU A 94 10.79 -8.77 6.31
CA GLU A 94 11.38 -9.39 7.51
C GLU A 94 10.34 -10.09 8.38
N GLN A 95 9.15 -9.50 8.53
CA GLN A 95 8.05 -10.14 9.27
C GLN A 95 7.55 -11.40 8.56
N GLN A 96 7.37 -11.33 7.25
CA GLN A 96 6.91 -12.45 6.43
C GLN A 96 7.95 -13.58 6.35
N GLN A 97 9.23 -13.23 6.27
CA GLN A 97 10.33 -14.19 6.30
C GLN A 97 10.29 -15.05 7.56
N LYS A 98 9.88 -14.51 8.72
CA LYS A 98 9.73 -15.28 9.96
C LYS A 98 8.64 -16.35 9.85
N LEU A 99 7.55 -16.06 9.14
CA LEU A 99 6.46 -17.01 8.91
C LEU A 99 6.85 -18.09 7.88
N LEU A 100 7.56 -17.68 6.84
CA LEU A 100 8.10 -18.61 5.83
C LEU A 100 9.22 -19.48 6.40
N ALA A 101 9.99 -18.97 7.37
CA ALA A 101 11.20 -19.58 7.91
C ALA A 101 12.22 -19.99 6.82
N GLY A 102 12.20 -19.30 5.67
CA GLY A 102 13.07 -19.59 4.52
C GLY A 102 12.75 -20.87 3.75
N ASP A 103 11.63 -21.54 4.04
CA ASP A 103 11.22 -22.78 3.35
C ASP A 103 9.87 -22.58 2.64
N CYS A 104 9.86 -22.77 1.33
CA CYS A 104 8.67 -22.64 0.49
C CYS A 104 7.56 -23.62 0.83
N LYS A 105 7.82 -24.69 1.59
CA LYS A 105 6.78 -25.56 2.16
C LYS A 105 5.90 -24.82 3.18
N ASN A 106 6.38 -23.72 3.76
CA ASN A 106 5.61 -22.88 4.68
C ASN A 106 4.81 -21.77 3.97
N ILE A 107 4.80 -21.71 2.63
CA ILE A 107 4.08 -20.65 1.89
C ILE A 107 2.59 -20.59 2.26
N GLY A 108 1.98 -21.73 2.64
CA GLY A 108 0.61 -21.78 3.13
C GLY A 108 0.36 -20.92 4.37
N LYS A 109 1.36 -20.74 5.26
CA LYS A 109 1.25 -19.84 6.42
C LYS A 109 1.21 -18.37 6.02
N LEU A 110 1.97 -18.01 4.99
CA LEU A 110 1.92 -16.67 4.41
C LEU A 110 0.58 -16.43 3.71
N ASP A 111 0.08 -17.44 2.99
CA ASP A 111 -1.21 -17.37 2.31
C ASP A 111 -2.38 -17.20 3.29
N GLU A 112 -2.40 -17.96 4.38
CA GLU A 112 -3.39 -17.82 5.44
C GLU A 112 -3.34 -16.42 6.08
N ALA A 113 -2.14 -15.90 6.35
CA ALA A 113 -1.97 -14.61 7.01
C ALA A 113 -2.26 -13.40 6.10
N TYR A 114 -1.94 -13.47 4.81
CA TYR A 114 -1.93 -12.31 3.91
C TYR A 114 -2.69 -12.50 2.61
N GLY A 115 -2.85 -13.73 2.11
CA GLY A 115 -3.33 -14.02 0.77
C GLY A 115 -4.69 -13.38 0.46
N GLY A 116 -5.67 -13.55 1.36
CA GLY A 116 -7.01 -12.98 1.18
C GLY A 116 -7.01 -11.44 1.08
N ARG A 117 -6.34 -10.77 2.02
CA ARG A 117 -6.27 -9.30 2.03
C ARG A 117 -5.45 -8.77 0.85
N CYS A 118 -4.35 -9.44 0.52
CA CYS A 118 -3.49 -9.03 -0.58
C CYS A 118 -4.10 -9.27 -1.95
N LYS A 119 -4.95 -10.30 -2.09
CA LYS A 119 -5.80 -10.45 -3.27
C LYS A 119 -6.80 -9.30 -3.39
N GLN A 120 -7.50 -8.94 -2.31
CA GLN A 120 -8.44 -7.82 -2.33
C GLN A 120 -7.76 -6.51 -2.75
N LEU A 121 -6.60 -6.23 -2.14
CA LEU A 121 -5.84 -5.02 -2.41
C LEU A 121 -5.24 -5.02 -3.83
N SER A 122 -4.73 -6.15 -4.31
CA SER A 122 -4.19 -6.26 -5.65
C SER A 122 -5.29 -6.18 -6.71
N ASP A 123 -6.48 -6.71 -6.48
CA ASP A 123 -7.61 -6.62 -7.41
C ASP A 123 -8.14 -5.19 -7.50
N ASN A 124 -8.42 -4.54 -6.36
CA ASN A 124 -9.01 -3.20 -6.32
C ASN A 124 -8.43 -2.32 -5.18
N PRO A 125 -7.29 -1.65 -5.43
CA PRO A 125 -6.66 -0.75 -4.45
C PRO A 125 -7.55 0.42 -4.01
N GLN A 126 -8.38 0.93 -4.93
CA GLN A 126 -9.27 2.06 -4.64
C GLN A 126 -10.37 1.66 -3.66
N ALA A 127 -10.97 0.48 -3.84
CA ALA A 127 -11.98 -0.01 -2.90
C ALA A 127 -11.43 -0.22 -1.49
N VAL A 128 -10.14 -0.56 -1.36
CA VAL A 128 -9.48 -0.63 -0.05
C VAL A 128 -9.26 0.77 0.52
N LEU A 129 -8.81 1.74 -0.26
CA LEU A 129 -8.70 3.13 0.19
C LEU A 129 -10.05 3.69 0.65
N ASP A 130 -11.12 3.42 -0.09
CA ASP A 130 -12.47 3.86 0.24
C ASP A 130 -12.99 3.26 1.56
N GLN A 131 -12.45 2.12 2.02
CA GLN A 131 -12.77 1.58 3.36
C GLN A 131 -12.19 2.43 4.48
N TYR A 132 -11.04 3.07 4.24
CA TYR A 132 -10.38 3.93 5.21
C TYR A 132 -10.91 5.36 5.20
N LEU A 133 -11.48 5.81 4.08
CA LEU A 133 -12.12 7.12 3.95
C LEU A 133 -13.58 7.16 4.44
N LYS A 134 -14.15 6.01 4.82
CA LYS A 134 -15.53 5.88 5.33
C LYS A 134 -15.59 5.66 6.84
N LYS A 135 -14.44 5.63 7.50
CA LYS A 135 -14.30 5.44 8.95
C LYS A 135 -14.07 6.79 9.60
#